data_AF-A0A3M3AX37-F1
#
_entry.id   AF-A0A3M3AX37-F1
#
_cell.length_a   1.000
_cell.length_b   1.000
_cell.length_c   1.000
_cell.angle_alpha   90.00
_cell.angle_beta   90.00
_cell.angle_gamma   90.00
#
_symmetry.space_group_name_H-M   'P 1'
#
loop_
_entity.id
_entity.type
_entity.pdbx_description
1 polymer ?
#
loop_
_entity_poly.entity_id
_entity_poly.type
_entity_poly.pdbx_seq_one_letter_code
_entity_poly.pdbx_strand_id
1 'polypeptide(L)'
;MTHNPSISRWLVAGTLSLLIGTSAFADSTTLRSGKYEQLMLAVTPDHQVEGYYEEERGEDPPFRCAFYLKGTIEAGKDVAVASWSDGAYPGTLKPSADGVTLTIKEGQNNSGCLNVLMPEIATGLDLTRTASKQWISLVKVNADKAWLQKTANAKATRGP
;
A
#
# COMPACT_ATOMS: atom_id res chain seq x y z
N MET A 1 32.04 -44.42 -70.29
CA MET A 1 31.40 -43.37 -69.45
C MET A 1 30.15 -44.00 -68.83
N THR A 2 30.27 -44.83 -67.80
CA THR A 2 30.28 -44.51 -66.35
C THR A 2 29.07 -43.71 -65.86
N HIS A 3 28.13 -44.47 -65.30
CA HIS A 3 27.27 -44.24 -64.12
C HIS A 3 26.52 -42.92 -63.91
N ASN A 4 25.19 -43.05 -63.70
CA ASN A 4 24.46 -42.22 -62.75
C ASN A 4 23.41 -43.05 -61.97
N PRO A 5 23.64 -43.36 -60.68
CA PRO A 5 22.58 -43.67 -59.70
C PRO A 5 22.14 -42.36 -59.00
N SER A 6 21.12 -42.20 -58.16
CA SER A 6 20.00 -42.96 -57.62
C SER A 6 19.44 -42.09 -56.46
N ILE A 7 18.27 -42.45 -55.89
CA ILE A 7 17.80 -42.13 -54.51
C ILE A 7 17.40 -40.65 -54.29
N SER A 8 16.36 -40.28 -53.54
CA SER A 8 15.21 -40.93 -52.90
C SER A 8 14.42 -39.76 -52.29
N ARG A 9 13.09 -39.84 -52.33
CA ARG A 9 12.18 -38.96 -51.57
C ARG A 9 12.50 -39.06 -50.08
N TRP A 10 12.67 -37.92 -49.42
CA TRP A 10 12.65 -37.80 -47.97
C TRP A 10 11.44 -36.96 -47.55
N LEU A 11 10.50 -37.62 -46.87
CA LEU A 11 9.47 -37.02 -46.03
C LEU A 11 10.13 -36.68 -44.70
N VAL A 12 10.01 -35.43 -44.23
CA VAL A 12 10.17 -35.11 -42.81
C VAL A 12 9.03 -34.20 -42.39
N ALA A 13 8.14 -34.77 -41.61
CA ALA A 13 7.14 -34.06 -40.83
C ALA A 13 7.83 -33.42 -39.61
N GLY A 14 7.43 -32.20 -39.27
CA GLY A 14 7.88 -31.51 -38.06
C GLY A 14 6.86 -30.45 -37.64
N THR A 15 5.83 -30.86 -36.92
CA THR A 15 4.93 -29.93 -36.20
C THR A 15 5.65 -29.41 -34.96
N LEU A 16 6.08 -28.15 -35.03
CA LEU A 16 6.71 -27.43 -33.93
C LEU A 16 5.62 -26.84 -33.02
N SER A 17 5.36 -27.50 -31.89
CA SER A 17 4.45 -26.99 -30.86
C SER A 17 5.05 -25.77 -30.17
N LEU A 18 4.53 -24.58 -30.46
CA LEU A 18 4.81 -23.35 -29.70
C LEU A 18 4.08 -23.42 -28.34
N LEU A 19 4.81 -23.75 -27.28
CA LEU A 19 4.40 -23.41 -25.92
C LEU A 19 4.71 -21.94 -25.67
N ILE A 20 3.73 -21.07 -25.93
CA ILE A 20 3.77 -19.68 -25.46
C ILE A 20 3.52 -19.73 -23.95
N GLY A 21 4.59 -19.86 -23.18
CA GLY A 21 4.55 -19.63 -21.74
C GLY A 21 4.31 -18.16 -21.49
N THR A 22 3.05 -17.75 -21.30
CA THR A 22 2.76 -16.45 -20.71
C THR A 22 3.30 -16.48 -19.29
N SER A 23 4.42 -15.80 -19.05
CA SER A 23 4.81 -15.41 -17.70
C SER A 23 3.70 -14.49 -17.19
N ALA A 24 2.72 -15.07 -16.50
CA ALA A 24 1.86 -14.32 -15.62
C ALA A 24 2.78 -13.79 -14.53
N PHE A 25 3.31 -12.59 -14.73
CA PHE A 25 3.80 -11.79 -13.63
C PHE A 25 2.58 -11.61 -12.73
N ALA A 26 2.51 -12.42 -11.67
CA ALA A 26 1.70 -12.09 -10.53
C ALA A 26 2.23 -10.72 -10.09
N ASP A 27 1.54 -9.66 -10.48
CA ASP A 27 1.71 -8.35 -9.87
C ASP A 27 1.35 -8.60 -8.41
N SER A 28 2.36 -8.92 -7.61
CA SER A 28 2.20 -8.94 -6.18
C SER A 28 1.80 -7.51 -5.88
N THR A 29 0.54 -7.33 -5.49
CA THR A 29 0.00 -6.05 -5.04
C THR A 29 0.86 -5.64 -3.86
N THR A 30 1.94 -4.94 -4.16
CA THR A 30 2.97 -4.60 -3.20
C THR A 30 2.52 -3.29 -2.60
N LEU A 31 2.56 -3.19 -1.28
CA LEU A 31 2.20 -1.94 -0.63
C LEU A 31 3.17 -0.83 -1.05
N ARG A 32 2.65 0.37 -1.30
CA ARG A 32 3.44 1.53 -1.76
C ARG A 32 3.11 2.76 -0.93
N SER A 33 4.08 3.64 -0.74
CA SER A 33 3.82 4.93 -0.11
C SER A 33 2.90 5.79 -0.98
N GLY A 34 2.00 6.56 -0.39
CA GLY A 34 1.07 7.40 -1.14
C GLY A 34 -0.10 7.92 -0.32
N LYS A 35 -0.98 8.65 -1.00
CA LYS A 35 -2.31 8.99 -0.49
C LYS A 35 -3.33 8.02 -1.09
N TYR A 36 -4.14 7.44 -0.22
CA TYR A 36 -5.22 6.51 -0.48
C TYR A 36 -6.50 7.13 0.08
N GLU A 37 -7.21 7.91 -0.73
CA GLU A 37 -8.31 8.76 -0.27
C GLU A 37 -8.01 9.49 1.07
N GLN A 38 -8.63 9.11 2.18
CA GLN A 38 -8.46 9.67 3.54
C GLN A 38 -7.20 9.17 4.27
N LEU A 39 -6.51 8.15 3.76
CA LEU A 39 -5.30 7.55 4.35
C LEU A 39 -4.03 8.08 3.69
N MET A 40 -3.15 8.65 4.50
CA MET A 40 -1.74 8.87 4.14
C MET A 40 -0.92 7.68 4.60
N LEU A 41 -0.13 7.08 3.71
CA LEU A 41 0.65 5.87 4.00
C LEU A 41 2.10 6.01 3.56
N ALA A 42 3.03 5.69 4.46
CA ALA A 42 4.45 5.56 4.19
C ALA A 42 4.88 4.09 4.36
N VAL A 43 5.58 3.57 3.36
CA VAL A 43 6.36 2.35 3.46
C VAL A 43 7.80 2.76 3.74
N THR A 44 8.31 2.34 4.90
CA THR A 44 9.63 2.75 5.36
C THR A 44 10.73 1.87 4.74
N PRO A 45 12.01 2.32 4.75
CA PRO A 45 13.13 1.50 4.27
C PRO A 45 13.35 0.20 5.06
N ASP A 46 12.90 0.13 6.31
CA ASP A 46 12.96 -1.04 7.19
C ASP A 46 11.72 -1.94 7.10
N HIS A 47 10.97 -1.86 6.00
CA HIS A 47 9.79 -2.68 5.72
C HIS A 47 8.68 -2.54 6.79
N GLN A 48 8.50 -1.33 7.31
CA GLN A 48 7.35 -0.98 8.14
C GLN A 48 6.35 -0.16 7.33
N VAL A 49 5.12 -0.11 7.84
CA VAL A 49 4.09 0.81 7.39
C VAL A 49 3.81 1.81 8.49
N GLU A 50 3.70 3.07 8.12
CA GLU A 50 3.25 4.14 9.00
C GLU A 50 2.16 4.91 8.29
N GLY A 51 1.03 5.16 8.96
CA GLY A 51 -0.10 5.80 8.32
C GLY A 51 -0.88 6.72 9.25
N TYR A 52 -1.61 7.65 8.62
CA TYR A 52 -2.55 8.54 9.27
C TYR A 52 -3.84 8.58 8.44
N TYR A 53 -4.94 8.22 9.07
CA TYR A 53 -6.27 8.29 8.50
C TYR A 53 -7.02 9.48 9.08
N GLU A 54 -7.75 10.21 8.24
CA GLU A 54 -8.61 11.31 8.67
C GLU A 54 -9.81 11.51 7.75
N GLU A 55 -11.02 11.43 8.33
CA GLU A 55 -12.28 11.74 7.66
C GLU A 55 -13.18 12.62 8.53
N GLU A 56 -13.93 13.52 7.89
CA GLU A 56 -14.96 14.34 8.52
C GLU A 56 -16.31 14.12 7.83
N ARG A 57 -17.40 14.09 8.62
CA ARG A 57 -18.77 13.88 8.13
C ARG A 57 -19.79 14.67 8.96
N GLY A 58 -20.83 15.17 8.29
CA GLY A 58 -21.96 15.87 8.92
C GLY A 58 -21.87 17.38 8.84
N GLU A 59 -22.81 18.06 9.51
CA GLU A 59 -22.93 19.52 9.53
C GLU A 59 -22.74 20.05 10.96
N ASP A 60 -22.14 21.24 11.03
CA ASP A 60 -21.66 22.02 12.19
C ASP A 60 -22.16 21.60 13.61
N PRO A 61 -21.28 21.04 14.48
CA PRO A 61 -19.89 20.64 14.22
C PRO A 61 -19.80 19.27 13.52
N PRO A 62 -18.87 19.08 12.57
CA PRO A 62 -18.68 17.80 11.91
C PRO A 62 -18.16 16.74 12.88
N PHE A 63 -18.57 15.48 12.67
CA PHE A 63 -17.92 14.34 13.29
C PHE A 63 -16.59 14.09 12.57
N ARG A 64 -15.51 13.94 13.34
CA ARG A 64 -14.17 13.66 12.82
C ARG A 64 -13.68 12.31 13.32
N CYS A 65 -13.20 11.48 12.43
CA CYS A 65 -12.51 10.22 12.73
C CYS A 65 -11.06 10.37 12.28
N ALA A 66 -10.12 10.31 13.23
CA ALA A 66 -8.71 10.39 12.90
C ALA A 66 -7.88 9.47 13.79
N PHE A 67 -6.99 8.71 13.19
CA PHE A 67 -6.10 7.80 13.91
C PHE A 67 -4.81 7.57 13.13
N TYR A 68 -3.77 7.20 13.88
CA TYR A 68 -2.50 6.74 13.33
C TYR A 68 -2.55 5.22 13.20
N LEU A 69 -1.72 4.66 12.33
CA LEU A 69 -1.50 3.22 12.26
C LEU A 69 -0.04 2.88 11.98
N LYS A 70 0.39 1.71 12.46
CA LYS A 70 1.74 1.18 12.24
C LYS A 70 1.73 -0.34 12.19
N GLY A 71 2.59 -0.92 11.37
CA GLY A 71 2.74 -2.37 11.21
C GLY A 71 4.04 -2.76 10.52
N THR A 72 4.29 -4.06 10.44
CA THR A 72 5.47 -4.64 9.78
C THR A 72 5.04 -5.41 8.54
N ILE A 73 5.72 -5.18 7.42
CA ILE A 73 5.47 -5.88 6.16
C ILE A 73 6.20 -7.21 6.20
N GLU A 74 5.44 -8.30 6.11
CA GLU A 74 5.98 -9.64 5.91
C GLU A 74 5.62 -10.13 4.50
N ALA A 75 6.61 -10.70 3.81
CA ALA A 75 6.41 -11.17 2.44
C ALA A 75 5.30 -12.23 2.37
N GLY A 76 4.32 -12.01 1.47
CA GLY A 76 3.23 -12.95 1.22
C GLY A 76 2.12 -12.96 2.29
N LYS A 77 2.10 -11.99 3.21
CA LYS A 77 1.05 -11.86 4.23
C LYS A 77 0.38 -10.48 4.18
N ASP A 78 -0.85 -10.43 4.67
CA ASP A 78 -1.50 -9.16 4.99
C ASP A 78 -0.73 -8.47 6.13
N VAL A 79 -0.64 -7.14 6.08
CA VAL A 79 0.13 -6.38 7.06
C VAL A 79 -0.69 -6.25 8.34
N ALA A 80 -0.27 -6.91 9.40
CA ALA A 80 -0.85 -6.68 10.72
C ALA A 80 -0.49 -5.26 11.18
N VAL A 81 -1.51 -4.47 11.53
CA VAL A 81 -1.34 -3.09 12.00
C VAL A 81 -1.97 -2.91 13.36
N ALA A 82 -1.44 -1.97 14.14
CA ALA A 82 -2.12 -1.39 15.28
C ALA A 82 -2.50 0.05 14.92
N SER A 83 -3.74 0.44 15.18
CA SER A 83 -4.21 1.82 15.06
C SER A 83 -4.31 2.47 16.43
N TRP A 84 -4.11 3.79 16.51
CA TRP A 84 -4.33 4.52 17.75
C TRP A 84 -4.74 5.98 17.54
N SER A 85 -5.57 6.44 18.47
CA SER A 85 -5.90 7.84 18.71
C SER A 85 -5.78 8.14 20.20
N ASP A 86 -6.46 7.33 21.01
CA ASP A 86 -6.47 7.28 22.47
C ASP A 86 -6.18 5.87 23.03
N GLY A 87 -6.65 4.82 22.35
CA GLY A 87 -6.35 3.41 22.60
C GLY A 87 -5.64 2.74 21.42
N ALA A 88 -5.11 1.52 21.62
CA ALA A 88 -4.46 0.73 20.56
C ALA A 88 -5.40 -0.39 20.08
N TYR A 89 -5.80 -0.36 18.81
CA TYR A 89 -6.74 -1.33 18.24
C TYR A 89 -6.10 -2.12 17.10
N PRO A 90 -6.13 -3.47 17.14
CA PRO A 90 -5.54 -4.30 16.12
C PRO A 90 -6.33 -4.27 14.82
N GLY A 91 -5.62 -4.40 13.71
CA GLY A 91 -6.18 -4.42 12.38
C GLY A 91 -5.26 -5.07 11.34
N THR A 92 -5.68 -4.98 10.09
CA THR A 92 -4.97 -5.47 8.92
C THR A 92 -5.00 -4.45 7.80
N LEU A 93 -3.90 -4.35 7.07
CA LEU A 93 -3.78 -3.56 5.86
C LEU A 93 -3.38 -4.47 4.71
N LYS A 94 -4.23 -4.57 3.69
CA LYS A 94 -4.04 -5.44 2.55
C LYS A 94 -3.92 -4.60 1.27
N PRO A 95 -2.87 -4.79 0.45
CA PRO A 95 -2.83 -4.18 -0.88
C PRO A 95 -3.95 -4.71 -1.79
N SER A 96 -4.57 -3.83 -2.56
CA SER A 96 -5.53 -4.18 -3.63
C SER A 96 -4.95 -3.78 -5.01
N ALA A 97 -5.73 -3.98 -6.08
CA ALA A 97 -5.27 -3.69 -7.45
C ALA A 97 -4.99 -2.20 -7.68
N ASP A 98 -5.80 -1.32 -7.09
CA ASP A 98 -5.77 0.13 -7.26
C ASP A 98 -5.51 0.89 -5.94
N GLY A 99 -5.39 0.17 -4.82
CA GLY A 99 -5.48 0.76 -3.51
C GLY A 99 -5.03 -0.15 -2.37
N VAL A 100 -5.72 -0.02 -1.25
CA VAL A 100 -5.58 -0.87 -0.06
C VAL A 100 -6.95 -1.14 0.56
N THR A 101 -7.08 -2.26 1.25
CA THR A 101 -8.19 -2.54 2.16
C THR A 101 -7.67 -2.40 3.59
N LEU A 102 -8.23 -1.49 4.37
CA LEU A 102 -7.93 -1.27 5.78
C LEU A 102 -9.04 -1.84 6.65
N THR A 103 -8.71 -2.73 7.58
CA THR A 103 -9.68 -3.29 8.53
C THR A 103 -9.16 -3.08 9.95
N ILE A 104 -9.92 -2.39 10.81
CA ILE A 104 -9.67 -2.28 12.24
C ILE A 104 -10.87 -2.87 12.97
N LYS A 105 -10.71 -4.05 13.59
CA LYS A 105 -11.84 -4.83 14.15
C LYS A 105 -12.70 -4.07 15.15
N GLU A 106 -12.05 -3.20 15.92
CA GLU A 106 -12.66 -2.33 16.92
C GLU A 106 -12.48 -0.85 16.54
N GLY A 107 -12.42 -0.56 15.24
CA GLY A 107 -12.10 0.77 14.71
C GLY A 107 -13.11 1.84 15.12
N GLN A 108 -14.37 1.45 15.35
CA GLN A 108 -15.42 2.32 15.90
C GLN A 108 -15.09 2.86 17.30
N ASN A 109 -14.18 2.21 18.03
CA ASN A 109 -13.74 2.66 19.35
C ASN A 109 -12.68 3.78 19.25
N ASN A 110 -12.07 4.02 18.08
CA ASN A 110 -11.28 5.23 17.89
C ASN A 110 -12.19 6.45 17.99
N SER A 111 -11.68 7.50 18.64
CA SER A 111 -12.44 8.72 18.89
C SER A 111 -13.10 9.27 17.61
N GLY A 112 -14.44 9.39 17.65
CA GLY A 112 -15.27 9.92 16.56
C GLY A 112 -15.58 8.94 15.41
N CYS A 113 -14.90 7.80 15.31
CA CYS A 113 -15.08 6.86 14.20
C CYS A 113 -16.42 6.14 14.20
N LEU A 114 -17.07 5.98 15.36
CA LEU A 114 -18.44 5.46 15.44
C LEU A 114 -19.44 6.25 14.58
N ASN A 115 -19.28 7.57 14.46
CA ASN A 115 -20.24 8.42 13.72
C ASN A 115 -19.84 8.62 12.24
N VAL A 116 -18.64 8.17 11.86
CA VAL A 116 -18.07 8.43 10.53
C VAL A 116 -17.92 7.14 9.73
N LEU A 117 -17.54 6.00 10.31
CA LEU A 117 -17.18 4.79 9.55
C LEU A 117 -17.95 3.53 9.92
N MET A 118 -19.19 3.71 10.38
CA MET A 118 -20.08 2.59 10.66
C MET A 118 -20.70 2.03 9.36
N PRO A 119 -20.60 0.72 9.07
CA PRO A 119 -19.80 -0.34 9.74
C PRO A 119 -18.42 -0.59 9.09
N GLU A 120 -18.07 0.16 8.04
CA GLU A 120 -17.00 -0.12 7.09
C GLU A 120 -15.63 -0.35 7.73
N ILE A 121 -15.28 0.38 8.80
CA ILE A 121 -13.95 0.27 9.42
C ILE A 121 -13.66 -1.13 9.99
N ALA A 122 -14.68 -1.85 10.47
CA ALA A 122 -14.52 -3.18 11.06
C ALA A 122 -14.59 -4.32 10.03
N THR A 123 -15.22 -4.07 8.87
CA THR A 123 -15.43 -5.07 7.81
C THR A 123 -14.42 -4.97 6.67
N GLY A 124 -13.72 -3.83 6.57
CA GLY A 124 -12.80 -3.53 5.49
C GLY A 124 -13.23 -2.27 4.75
N LEU A 125 -12.37 -1.27 4.79
CA LEU A 125 -12.47 -0.01 4.09
C LEU A 125 -11.54 -0.06 2.89
N ASP A 126 -12.11 -0.15 1.69
CA ASP A 126 -11.36 -0.08 0.44
C ASP A 126 -11.03 1.38 0.12
N LEU A 127 -9.75 1.68 -0.07
CA LEU A 127 -9.23 3.02 -0.30
C LEU A 127 -8.39 3.04 -1.58
N THR A 128 -8.88 3.71 -2.61
CA THR A 128 -8.15 3.84 -3.88
C THR A 128 -6.98 4.82 -3.74
N ARG A 129 -5.85 4.51 -4.40
CA ARG A 129 -4.68 5.39 -4.41
C ARG A 129 -4.93 6.62 -5.27
N THR A 130 -4.97 7.79 -4.63
CA THR A 130 -5.19 9.08 -5.29
C THR A 130 -3.90 9.83 -5.61
N ALA A 131 -2.79 9.51 -4.92
CA ALA A 131 -1.48 10.08 -5.23
C ALA A 131 -0.31 9.13 -4.92
N SER A 132 0.62 9.01 -5.88
CA SER A 132 1.91 8.35 -5.67
C SER A 132 2.91 9.30 -5.02
N LYS A 133 3.47 8.92 -3.86
CA LYS A 133 4.45 9.71 -3.11
C LYS A 133 5.61 8.83 -2.66
N GLN A 134 6.79 9.42 -2.47
CA GLN A 134 8.00 8.74 -1.97
C GLN A 134 8.18 9.00 -0.47
N TRP A 135 7.10 8.86 0.31
CA TRP A 135 7.17 9.05 1.76
C TRP A 135 7.86 7.85 2.41
N ILE A 136 8.77 8.14 3.35
CA ILE A 136 9.62 7.13 3.99
C ILE A 136 9.38 6.99 5.50
N SER A 137 8.57 7.88 6.08
CA SER A 137 8.15 7.86 7.49
C SER A 137 7.02 8.87 7.71
N LEU A 138 6.27 8.67 8.78
CA LEU A 138 5.30 9.61 9.33
C LEU A 138 5.81 10.17 10.67
N VAL A 139 5.75 11.49 10.85
CA VAL A 139 6.17 12.15 12.09
C VAL A 139 5.06 13.06 12.61
N LYS A 140 4.76 12.97 13.91
CA LYS A 140 3.88 13.91 14.61
C LYS A 140 4.72 15.05 15.21
N VAL A 141 4.36 16.28 14.89
CA VAL A 141 5.00 17.48 15.44
C VAL A 141 4.10 18.04 16.54
N ASN A 142 4.64 18.19 17.76
CA ASN A 142 3.93 18.81 18.89
C ASN A 142 4.55 20.17 19.30
N ALA A 143 5.42 20.71 18.45
CA ALA A 143 5.99 22.04 18.62
C ALA A 143 5.26 23.04 17.72
N ASP A 144 5.24 24.31 18.11
CA ASP A 144 4.64 25.37 17.29
C ASP A 144 5.24 25.44 15.87
N LYS A 145 6.52 25.05 15.72
CA LYS A 145 7.24 25.01 14.46
C LYS A 145 8.20 23.81 14.41
N ALA A 146 8.25 23.15 13.27
CA ALA A 146 9.28 22.17 12.93
C ALA A 146 9.93 22.52 11.59
N TRP A 147 11.26 22.49 11.55
CA TRP A 147 12.05 22.74 10.35
C TRP A 147 12.57 21.41 9.81
N LEU A 148 12.14 21.03 8.60
CA LEU A 148 12.68 19.87 7.91
C LEU A 148 13.96 20.28 7.18
N GLN A 149 15.04 19.57 7.46
CA GLN A 149 16.34 19.80 6.84
C GLN A 149 16.69 18.61 5.92
N LYS A 150 17.34 18.90 4.79
CA LYS A 150 17.78 17.85 3.86
C LYS A 150 18.85 16.94 4.48
N THR A 151 19.66 17.48 5.39
CA THR A 151 20.75 16.78 6.06
C THR A 151 20.48 16.68 7.55
N ALA A 152 20.77 15.52 8.12
CA ALA A 152 20.64 15.28 9.56
C ALA A 152 21.53 16.24 10.35
N ASN A 153 21.02 16.74 11.48
CA ASN A 153 21.72 17.66 12.39
C ASN A 153 22.23 18.97 11.74
N ALA A 154 21.71 19.35 10.56
CA ALA A 154 22.00 20.66 9.99
C ALA A 154 21.57 21.75 10.97
N LYS A 155 22.44 22.75 11.17
CA LYS A 155 22.11 23.89 12.00
C LYS A 155 20.89 24.57 11.40
N ALA A 156 19.78 24.59 12.13
CA ALA A 156 18.55 25.20 11.67
C ALA A 156 18.79 26.68 11.36
N THR A 157 18.95 26.98 10.09
CA THR A 157 18.82 28.34 9.56
C THR A 157 17.36 28.48 9.19
N ARG A 158 16.74 29.62 9.55
CA ARG A 158 15.44 29.98 8.94
C ARG A 158 15.68 29.88 7.43
N GLY A 159 14.78 29.19 6.73
CA GLY A 159 14.86 29.07 5.27
C GLY A 159 14.98 30.45 4.61
N PRO A 160 15.34 30.51 3.30
CA PRO A 160 15.24 31.75 2.55
C PRO A 160 13.83 32.36 2.65
#